data_AF-A0A6I9U5V3-F1
#
_entry.id   AF-A0A6I9U5V3-F1
#
_cell.length_a   1.000
_cell.length_b   1.000
_cell.length_c   1.000
_cell.angle_alpha   90.00
_cell.angle_beta   90.00
_cell.angle_gamma   90.00
#
_symmetry.space_group_name_H-M   'P 1'
#
loop_
_entity.id
_entity.type
_entity.pdbx_description
1 polymer ?
#
loop_
_entity_poly.entity_id
_entity_poly.type
_entity_poly.pdbx_seq_one_letter_code
_entity_poly.pdbx_strand_id
1 'polypeptide(L)'
;MKQLSGNIQMKTFSSVLVKFAVCFLVLGLAYRLFSSSLFQFSPVFVGNDEKPGLRVDKTMPPQVVAEPPPEITDDPFLNLDDHAPENVTEKCNLFLGDWVPEPNGPMYTNTTCQTIEAPQNCMKNGRPDSDYIYWRWKPRDCNLPKFDPNKFLNIMRKKSMAFIGDSIMRNHVQSLLCMLSKVEKAVDIYHDEAYRNRRWSFPSYKFTVSLFWSPFLTKAHTFEDDNGVSTGLIQLHLDELDTLWTKQIENLDYVIVAGGKWFLKSALYYENNTLVGCHNCHNANITQLGFQYAYRKAINSVLKFIICSKKKAFTLFRTLVPDHFENGEWNTGGYCNRTRPFKEGEIEINDTDEIMRRVELEEFQSAAAEIGSANSMNLELFDATLLSLLRPDGHPGVYRQFHPNARIDKHAKIQNDCLHWCLPGPIDSWNDLMLEMLLKDKN
;
A
#
# COMPACT_ATOMS: atom_id res chain seq x y z
N MET A 1 36.90 -12.29 -76.16
CA MET A 1 36.59 -13.07 -74.95
C MET A 1 35.80 -12.18 -73.98
N LYS A 2 34.83 -12.78 -73.29
CA LYS A 2 33.61 -12.20 -72.72
C LYS A 2 33.80 -11.00 -71.77
N GLN A 3 32.99 -9.96 -71.99
CA GLN A 3 32.66 -8.90 -71.05
C GLN A 3 31.24 -9.18 -70.53
N LEU A 4 31.07 -9.58 -69.27
CA LEU A 4 29.77 -9.62 -68.59
C LEU A 4 29.91 -9.89 -67.09
N SER A 5 29.03 -9.23 -66.34
CA SER A 5 28.67 -9.47 -64.94
C SER A 5 29.49 -8.73 -63.86
N GLY A 6 28.83 -7.76 -63.22
CA GLY A 6 29.37 -7.10 -62.04
C GLY A 6 28.49 -6.01 -61.41
N ASN A 7 27.37 -5.61 -62.04
CA ASN A 7 26.60 -4.46 -61.54
C ASN A 7 25.08 -4.72 -61.33
N ILE A 8 24.60 -5.94 -61.56
CA ILE A 8 23.17 -6.28 -61.44
C ILE A 8 22.84 -6.88 -60.05
N GLN A 9 23.80 -7.48 -59.35
CA GLN A 9 23.56 -8.16 -58.07
C GLN A 9 23.43 -7.22 -56.85
N MET A 10 24.15 -6.09 -56.82
CA MET A 10 24.10 -5.17 -55.66
C MET A 10 22.76 -4.41 -55.54
N LYS A 11 22.17 -3.97 -56.66
CA LYS A 11 20.89 -3.25 -56.64
C LYS A 11 19.71 -4.14 -56.25
N THR A 12 19.72 -5.40 -56.67
CA THR A 12 18.70 -6.39 -56.28
C THR A 12 18.80 -6.78 -54.82
N PHE A 13 20.01 -6.99 -54.29
CA PHE A 13 20.21 -7.30 -52.86
C PHE A 13 19.77 -6.15 -51.94
N SER A 14 20.10 -4.91 -52.32
CA SER A 14 19.66 -3.72 -51.59
C SER A 14 18.14 -3.56 -51.59
N SER A 15 17.48 -3.81 -52.73
CA SER A 15 16.01 -3.75 -52.82
C SER A 15 15.32 -4.81 -51.96
N VAL A 16 15.89 -6.02 -51.87
CA VAL A 16 15.33 -7.11 -51.05
C VAL A 16 15.47 -6.78 -49.56
N LEU A 17 16.62 -6.28 -49.11
CA LEU A 17 16.83 -5.87 -47.72
C LEU A 17 15.89 -4.73 -47.29
N VAL A 18 15.67 -3.74 -48.15
CA VAL A 18 14.72 -2.65 -47.88
C VAL A 18 13.29 -3.18 -47.78
N LYS A 19 12.89 -4.12 -48.64
CA LYS A 19 11.56 -4.75 -48.58
C LYS A 19 11.37 -5.54 -47.29
N PHE A 20 12.37 -6.29 -46.83
CA PHE A 20 12.31 -6.98 -45.54
C PHE A 20 12.22 -6.01 -44.37
N ALA A 21 13.02 -4.95 -44.36
CA ALA A 21 12.99 -3.92 -43.31
C ALA A 21 11.62 -3.23 -43.22
N VAL A 22 11.02 -2.88 -44.36
CA VAL A 22 9.66 -2.30 -44.41
C VAL A 22 8.63 -3.31 -43.92
N CYS A 23 8.75 -4.59 -44.28
CA CYS A 23 7.81 -5.62 -43.85
C CYS A 23 7.86 -5.84 -42.32
N PHE A 24 9.06 -5.83 -41.71
CA PHE A 24 9.21 -5.90 -40.26
C PHE A 24 8.68 -4.66 -39.54
N LEU A 25 8.86 -3.46 -40.12
CA LEU A 25 8.28 -2.22 -39.60
C LEU A 25 6.75 -2.25 -39.63
N VAL A 26 6.15 -2.70 -40.73
CA VAL A 26 4.70 -2.81 -40.87
C VAL A 26 4.13 -3.89 -39.93
N LEU A 27 4.80 -5.03 -39.79
CA LEU A 27 4.40 -6.06 -38.83
C LEU A 27 4.54 -5.59 -37.38
N GLY A 28 5.59 -4.83 -37.06
CA GLY A 28 5.77 -4.23 -35.73
C GLY A 28 4.73 -3.16 -35.41
N LEU A 29 4.35 -2.33 -36.39
CA LEU A 29 3.27 -1.35 -36.26
C LEU A 29 1.90 -2.03 -36.15
N ALA A 30 1.62 -3.06 -36.95
CA ALA A 30 0.40 -3.85 -36.86
C ALA A 30 0.28 -4.58 -35.51
N TYR A 31 1.38 -5.17 -35.01
CA TYR A 31 1.43 -5.78 -33.68
C TYR A 31 1.20 -4.75 -32.58
N ARG A 32 1.79 -3.56 -32.66
CA ARG A 32 1.51 -2.48 -31.71
C ARG A 32 0.04 -2.04 -31.74
N LEU A 33 -0.54 -1.87 -32.93
CA LEU A 33 -1.94 -1.46 -33.10
C LEU A 33 -2.92 -2.53 -32.58
N PHE A 34 -2.66 -3.81 -32.84
CA PHE A 34 -3.46 -4.94 -32.31
C PHE A 34 -3.25 -5.17 -30.81
N SER A 35 -2.04 -4.94 -30.30
CA SER A 35 -1.74 -5.00 -28.87
C SER A 35 -2.38 -3.85 -28.10
N SER A 36 -2.51 -2.66 -28.70
CA SER A 36 -3.18 -1.52 -28.08
C SER A 36 -4.70 -1.65 -28.09
N SER A 37 -5.29 -2.41 -29.02
CA SER A 37 -6.75 -2.56 -29.13
C SER A 37 -7.36 -3.60 -28.19
N LEU A 38 -6.56 -4.41 -27.50
CA LEU A 38 -7.08 -5.50 -26.67
C LEU A 38 -7.38 -5.11 -25.21
N PHE A 39 -6.77 -4.04 -24.68
CA PHE A 39 -7.05 -3.56 -23.31
C PHE A 39 -6.72 -2.07 -23.16
N GLN A 40 -7.57 -1.19 -23.69
CA GLN A 40 -7.56 0.23 -23.32
C GLN A 40 -8.91 0.61 -22.71
N PHE A 41 -8.86 1.08 -21.45
CA PHE A 41 -9.97 1.76 -20.81
C PHE A 41 -10.14 3.16 -21.45
N SER A 42 -11.38 3.54 -21.79
CA SER A 42 -11.71 4.84 -22.38
C SER A 42 -11.61 5.99 -21.35
N PRO A 43 -11.12 7.19 -21.72
CA PRO A 43 -11.12 8.36 -20.84
C PRO A 43 -12.45 9.13 -20.91
N VAL A 44 -12.95 9.64 -19.77
CA VAL A 44 -14.15 10.49 -19.65
C VAL A 44 -13.74 11.90 -19.22
N PHE A 45 -14.24 12.91 -19.94
CA PHE A 45 -14.05 14.34 -19.69
C PHE A 45 -15.01 14.86 -18.59
N VAL A 46 -14.53 15.78 -17.74
CA VAL A 46 -15.32 16.50 -16.72
C VAL A 46 -15.47 17.96 -17.14
N GLY A 47 -16.72 18.44 -17.25
CA GLY A 47 -17.08 19.83 -17.50
C GLY A 47 -17.29 20.61 -16.21
N ASN A 48 -16.74 21.82 -16.16
CA ASN A 48 -16.95 22.83 -15.11
C ASN A 48 -18.29 23.53 -15.30
N ASP A 49 -19.00 23.86 -14.22
CA ASP A 49 -19.89 25.01 -14.18
C ASP A 49 -20.10 25.56 -12.74
N GLU A 50 -20.45 26.84 -12.72
CA GLU A 50 -20.21 27.87 -11.71
C GLU A 50 -21.14 27.89 -10.49
N LYS A 51 -20.65 28.52 -9.39
CA LYS A 51 -21.38 28.86 -8.16
C LYS A 51 -22.15 30.18 -8.29
N PRO A 52 -23.29 30.30 -7.57
CA PRO A 52 -23.48 31.39 -6.60
C PRO A 52 -24.08 30.83 -5.28
N GLY A 53 -23.66 31.17 -4.06
CA GLY A 53 -23.38 32.46 -3.45
C GLY A 53 -24.62 32.97 -2.72
N LEU A 54 -24.75 32.78 -1.38
CA LEU A 54 -25.46 33.71 -0.49
C LEU A 54 -25.35 33.41 1.03
N ARG A 55 -24.96 34.48 1.76
CA ARG A 55 -25.32 34.98 3.11
C ARG A 55 -25.64 34.06 4.29
N VAL A 56 -24.81 34.23 5.32
CA VAL A 56 -24.94 33.77 6.72
C VAL A 56 -25.77 34.78 7.52
N ASP A 57 -26.72 34.29 8.32
CA ASP A 57 -27.33 35.04 9.41
C ASP A 57 -26.95 34.38 10.75
N LYS A 58 -26.60 35.21 11.73
CA LYS A 58 -26.01 34.82 13.02
C LYS A 58 -27.08 34.91 14.10
N THR A 59 -27.32 33.81 14.82
CA THR A 59 -27.95 33.88 16.14
C THR A 59 -27.52 32.67 16.98
N MET A 60 -26.73 32.93 18.04
CA MET A 60 -26.41 31.97 19.11
C MET A 60 -27.62 31.77 20.02
N PRO A 61 -27.79 30.57 20.58
CA PRO A 61 -28.32 30.41 21.93
C PRO A 61 -27.28 29.86 22.92
N PRO A 62 -27.55 29.99 24.23
CA PRO A 62 -26.56 30.05 25.31
C PRO A 62 -26.18 28.70 25.92
N GLN A 63 -25.09 28.79 26.70
CA GLN A 63 -24.37 27.73 27.40
C GLN A 63 -25.21 27.01 28.47
N VAL A 64 -25.01 25.70 28.57
CA VAL A 64 -25.49 24.86 29.67
C VAL A 64 -24.27 24.37 30.47
N VAL A 65 -24.34 24.59 31.78
CA VAL A 65 -23.35 24.28 32.81
C VAL A 65 -23.33 22.77 33.05
N ALA A 66 -22.13 22.18 33.13
CA ALA A 66 -21.91 20.77 33.41
C ALA A 66 -21.71 20.53 34.91
N GLU A 67 -22.37 19.50 35.46
CA GLU A 67 -22.09 18.94 36.79
C GLU A 67 -21.13 17.73 36.69
N PRO A 68 -20.28 17.49 37.70
CA PRO A 68 -19.25 16.45 37.67
C PRO A 68 -19.78 15.06 38.12
N PRO A 69 -19.19 13.95 37.65
CA PRO A 69 -19.55 12.59 38.08
C PRO A 69 -18.81 12.16 39.36
N PRO A 70 -19.38 11.24 40.16
CA PRO A 70 -18.74 10.74 41.39
C PRO A 70 -17.77 9.57 41.13
N GLU A 71 -16.71 9.55 41.94
CA GLU A 71 -15.69 8.49 42.05
C GLU A 71 -16.26 7.17 42.59
N ILE A 72 -15.77 6.05 42.06
CA ILE A 72 -15.94 4.70 42.64
C ILE A 72 -14.56 4.13 42.93
N THR A 73 -14.34 3.78 44.19
CA THR A 73 -13.13 3.20 44.77
C THR A 73 -13.21 1.68 44.86
N ASP A 74 -12.03 1.08 44.67
CA ASP A 74 -11.49 -0.15 45.26
C ASP A 74 -11.92 -1.56 44.79
N ASP A 75 -10.88 -2.24 44.33
CA ASP A 75 -10.63 -3.65 44.04
C ASP A 75 -10.47 -4.47 45.35
N PRO A 76 -10.82 -5.78 45.35
CA PRO A 76 -9.88 -6.75 45.91
C PRO A 76 -9.74 -8.05 45.09
N PHE A 77 -8.49 -8.29 44.74
CA PHE A 77 -7.82 -9.51 44.31
C PHE A 77 -8.22 -10.86 44.95
N LEU A 78 -8.09 -11.89 44.10
CA LEU A 78 -7.68 -13.30 44.32
C LEU A 78 -8.73 -14.35 44.71
N ASN A 79 -9.01 -15.24 43.75
CA ASN A 79 -8.93 -16.71 43.89
C ASN A 79 -8.80 -17.35 42.50
N LEU A 80 -7.61 -17.82 42.14
CA LEU A 80 -7.38 -18.69 40.99
C LEU A 80 -6.97 -20.05 41.56
N ASP A 81 -7.93 -20.98 41.58
CA ASP A 81 -7.68 -22.39 41.82
C ASP A 81 -7.24 -23.07 40.52
N ASP A 82 -6.34 -24.02 40.74
CA ASP A 82 -5.48 -24.76 39.84
C ASP A 82 -6.27 -25.73 38.94
N HIS A 83 -6.43 -25.37 37.67
CA HIS A 83 -6.73 -26.32 36.61
C HIS A 83 -5.75 -26.07 35.44
N ALA A 84 -4.73 -26.92 35.37
CA ALA A 84 -3.86 -27.03 34.21
C ALA A 84 -4.71 -27.11 32.92
N PRO A 85 -4.55 -26.19 31.96
CA PRO A 85 -5.21 -26.36 30.68
C PRO A 85 -4.50 -27.49 29.95
N GLU A 86 -5.31 -28.43 29.49
CA GLU A 86 -4.98 -29.34 28.41
C GLU A 86 -4.23 -28.59 27.31
N ASN A 87 -3.29 -29.28 26.66
CA ASN A 87 -2.43 -28.79 25.60
C ASN A 87 -3.29 -28.41 24.36
N VAL A 88 -4.00 -27.29 24.43
CA VAL A 88 -4.49 -26.55 23.28
C VAL A 88 -3.22 -26.14 22.56
N THR A 89 -2.96 -26.73 21.40
CA THR A 89 -1.95 -26.19 20.49
C THR A 89 -2.39 -24.76 20.18
N GLU A 90 -1.88 -23.79 20.93
CA GLU A 90 -2.18 -22.38 20.73
C GLU A 90 -1.87 -22.06 19.27
N LYS A 91 -2.91 -21.62 18.56
CA LYS A 91 -2.81 -21.25 17.15
C LYS A 91 -1.84 -20.07 17.09
N CYS A 92 -0.61 -20.30 16.60
CA CYS A 92 0.41 -19.27 16.61
C CYS A 92 -0.08 -17.97 15.96
N ASN A 93 0.00 -16.88 16.72
CA ASN A 93 -0.24 -15.54 16.21
C ASN A 93 1.05 -14.99 15.58
N LEU A 94 1.08 -14.93 14.24
CA LEU A 94 2.25 -14.44 13.49
C LEU A 94 2.57 -12.96 13.74
N PHE A 95 1.61 -12.20 14.27
CA PHE A 95 1.70 -10.73 14.40
C PHE A 95 2.03 -10.27 15.83
N LEU A 96 2.19 -11.20 16.77
CA LEU A 96 2.67 -10.92 18.13
C LEU A 96 4.05 -11.54 18.34
N GLY A 97 5.00 -10.73 18.80
CA GLY A 97 6.40 -11.10 18.87
C GLY A 97 7.32 -9.91 19.04
N ASP A 98 8.57 -10.10 18.67
CA ASP A 98 9.63 -9.11 18.90
C ASP A 98 10.53 -8.97 17.66
N TRP A 99 11.11 -7.78 17.51
CA TRP A 99 12.21 -7.58 16.57
C TRP A 99 13.51 -8.09 17.20
N VAL A 100 14.16 -9.01 16.48
CA VAL A 100 15.44 -9.60 16.90
C VAL A 100 16.54 -9.29 15.89
N PRO A 101 17.81 -9.17 16.33
CA PRO A 101 18.93 -8.96 15.41
C PRO A 101 19.03 -10.07 14.35
N GLU A 102 19.30 -9.68 13.12
CA GLU A 102 19.54 -10.56 11.98
C GLU A 102 20.92 -10.25 11.37
N PRO A 103 22.00 -10.93 11.83
CA PRO A 103 23.35 -10.63 11.39
C PRO A 103 23.60 -10.86 9.90
N ASN A 104 22.79 -11.69 9.23
CA ASN A 104 22.95 -11.92 7.78
C ASN A 104 22.46 -10.72 6.94
N GLY A 105 21.71 -9.79 7.53
CA GLY A 105 21.19 -8.61 6.85
C GLY A 105 20.14 -8.93 5.77
N PRO A 106 19.81 -7.93 4.94
CA PRO A 106 18.78 -8.04 3.93
C PRO A 106 19.26 -8.83 2.71
N MET A 107 18.31 -9.42 1.98
CA MET A 107 18.63 -10.19 0.77
C MET A 107 19.23 -9.30 -0.32
N TYR A 108 18.86 -8.03 -0.38
CA TYR A 108 19.24 -7.10 -1.43
C TYR A 108 19.72 -5.78 -0.85
N THR A 109 20.42 -5.02 -1.69
CA THR A 109 20.86 -3.65 -1.45
C THR A 109 20.39 -2.74 -2.57
N ASN A 110 20.64 -1.43 -2.42
CA ASN A 110 20.39 -0.41 -3.44
C ASN A 110 21.05 -0.67 -4.81
N THR A 111 22.12 -1.48 -4.87
CA THR A 111 22.81 -1.81 -6.13
C THR A 111 22.28 -3.09 -6.77
N THR A 112 21.74 -4.01 -5.97
CA THR A 112 21.23 -5.30 -6.47
C THR A 112 19.75 -5.25 -6.88
N CYS A 113 18.97 -4.29 -6.36
CA CYS A 113 17.58 -4.08 -6.77
C CYS A 113 17.40 -2.74 -7.49
N GLN A 114 16.82 -2.79 -8.70
CA GLN A 114 16.57 -1.61 -9.53
C GLN A 114 15.16 -1.04 -9.37
N THR A 115 14.29 -1.72 -8.63
CA THR A 115 12.87 -1.35 -8.44
C THR A 115 12.66 -0.36 -7.30
N ILE A 116 13.69 -0.10 -6.48
CA ILE A 116 13.60 0.83 -5.35
C ILE A 116 13.47 2.26 -5.89
N GLU A 117 12.32 2.88 -5.64
CA GLU A 117 12.06 4.27 -5.97
C GLU A 117 12.94 5.21 -5.14
N ALA A 118 13.28 6.37 -5.71
CA ALA A 118 14.24 7.29 -5.12
C ALA A 118 13.88 7.69 -3.67
N PRO A 119 12.62 8.00 -3.30
CA PRO A 119 12.26 8.36 -1.94
C PRO A 119 12.49 7.28 -0.89
N GLN A 120 12.48 6.00 -1.27
CA GLN A 120 12.69 4.87 -0.36
C GLN A 120 14.13 4.33 -0.37
N ASN A 121 14.99 4.84 -1.27
CA ASN A 121 16.37 4.36 -1.43
C ASN A 121 17.35 5.04 -0.46
N CYS A 122 17.15 4.85 0.84
CA CYS A 122 17.90 5.54 1.89
C CYS A 122 19.42 5.36 1.79
N MET A 123 19.89 4.14 1.44
CA MET A 123 21.30 3.86 1.21
C MET A 123 21.87 4.72 0.07
N LYS A 124 21.17 4.76 -1.08
CA LYS A 124 21.60 5.58 -2.24
C LYS A 124 21.49 7.07 -1.95
N ASN A 125 20.56 7.48 -1.09
CA ASN A 125 20.36 8.86 -0.69
C ASN A 125 21.34 9.33 0.38
N GLY A 126 22.27 8.47 0.81
CA GLY A 126 23.36 8.83 1.72
C GLY A 126 23.01 8.74 3.20
N ARG A 127 22.04 7.91 3.58
CA ARG A 127 21.79 7.59 4.99
C ARG A 127 23.04 6.93 5.60
N PRO A 128 23.61 7.47 6.70
CA PRO A 128 24.90 7.01 7.23
C PRO A 128 24.77 5.77 8.14
N ASP A 129 23.67 5.63 8.86
CA ASP A 129 23.40 4.46 9.70
C ASP A 129 22.74 3.34 8.86
N SER A 130 23.11 2.09 9.17
CA SER A 130 22.57 0.91 8.47
C SER A 130 21.95 -0.12 9.40
N ASP A 131 22.04 0.04 10.73
CA ASP A 131 21.65 -1.00 11.68
C ASP A 131 20.17 -1.39 11.56
N TYR A 132 19.32 -0.47 11.06
CA TYR A 132 17.90 -0.70 10.81
C TYR A 132 17.60 -1.84 9.82
N ILE A 133 18.54 -2.24 8.95
CA ILE A 133 18.34 -3.35 7.99
C ILE A 133 18.71 -4.73 8.57
N TYR A 134 19.29 -4.78 9.77
CA TYR A 134 19.76 -6.02 10.41
C TYR A 134 18.80 -6.49 11.51
N TRP A 135 17.50 -6.38 11.23
CA TRP A 135 16.43 -6.81 12.14
C TRP A 135 15.46 -7.71 11.40
N ARG A 136 14.94 -8.72 12.10
CA ARG A 136 13.84 -9.57 11.61
C ARG A 136 12.74 -9.67 12.66
N TRP A 137 11.52 -9.83 12.18
CA TRP A 137 10.40 -10.16 13.04
C TRP A 137 10.47 -11.62 13.51
N LYS A 138 10.25 -11.85 14.80
CA LYS A 138 10.15 -13.19 15.39
C LYS A 138 8.84 -13.29 16.18
N PRO A 139 7.85 -14.04 15.68
CA PRO A 139 6.64 -14.34 16.46
C PRO A 139 7.00 -15.04 17.77
N ARG A 140 6.19 -14.82 18.81
CA ARG A 140 6.45 -15.34 20.16
C ARG A 140 6.35 -16.85 20.24
N ASP A 141 5.29 -17.40 19.64
CA ASP A 141 4.89 -18.79 19.86
C ASP A 141 5.19 -19.71 18.67
N CYS A 142 5.82 -19.18 17.61
CA CYS A 142 6.27 -20.01 16.50
C CYS A 142 7.44 -19.41 15.70
N ASN A 143 7.99 -20.26 14.83
CA ASN A 143 9.03 -19.87 13.90
C ASN A 143 8.42 -19.27 12.64
N LEU A 144 8.90 -18.09 12.25
CA LEU A 144 8.64 -17.49 10.94
C LEU A 144 9.84 -17.76 10.01
N PRO A 145 9.70 -18.62 9.00
CA PRO A 145 10.75 -18.81 8.00
C PRO A 145 11.06 -17.50 7.27
N LYS A 146 12.32 -17.31 6.88
CA LYS A 146 12.67 -16.21 5.96
C LYS A 146 11.98 -16.44 4.62
N PHE A 147 11.62 -15.35 3.96
CA PHE A 147 11.07 -15.37 2.62
C PHE A 147 11.99 -16.11 1.66
N ASP A 148 11.46 -17.12 0.98
CA ASP A 148 12.19 -17.83 -0.07
C ASP A 148 11.60 -17.42 -1.43
N PRO A 149 12.35 -16.65 -2.25
CA PRO A 149 11.85 -16.19 -3.54
C PRO A 149 11.59 -17.34 -4.52
N ASN A 150 12.34 -18.46 -4.44
CA ASN A 150 12.07 -19.64 -5.27
C ASN A 150 10.77 -20.30 -4.86
N LYS A 151 10.57 -20.46 -3.55
CA LYS A 151 9.34 -21.04 -2.99
C LYS A 151 8.12 -20.19 -3.37
N PHE A 152 8.21 -18.87 -3.18
CA PHE A 152 7.15 -17.93 -3.56
C PHE A 152 6.80 -18.03 -5.05
N LEU A 153 7.79 -17.90 -5.95
CA LEU A 153 7.52 -17.94 -7.40
C LEU A 153 6.93 -19.29 -7.85
N ASN A 154 7.35 -20.40 -7.26
CA ASN A 154 6.76 -21.71 -7.54
C ASN A 154 5.30 -21.82 -7.05
N ILE A 155 4.99 -21.28 -5.87
CA ILE A 155 3.62 -21.23 -5.32
C ILE A 155 2.69 -20.38 -6.17
N MET A 156 3.24 -19.31 -6.76
CA MET A 156 2.56 -18.31 -7.58
C MET A 156 2.61 -18.61 -9.09
N ARG A 157 3.14 -19.77 -9.48
CA ARG A 157 3.21 -20.19 -10.89
C ARG A 157 1.82 -20.21 -11.53
N LYS A 158 1.68 -19.59 -12.70
CA LYS A 158 0.43 -19.43 -13.48
C LYS A 158 -0.68 -18.69 -12.72
N LYS A 159 -0.33 -17.85 -11.74
CA LYS A 159 -1.29 -17.08 -10.94
C LYS A 159 -1.16 -15.59 -11.17
N SER A 160 -2.15 -14.84 -10.69
CA SER A 160 -2.15 -13.38 -10.64
C SER A 160 -2.33 -12.90 -9.20
N MET A 161 -1.50 -11.94 -8.80
CA MET A 161 -1.57 -11.25 -7.52
C MET A 161 -1.77 -9.75 -7.74
N ALA A 162 -2.55 -9.09 -6.90
CA ALA A 162 -2.60 -7.63 -6.88
C ALA A 162 -2.47 -7.04 -5.48
N PHE A 163 -1.90 -5.86 -5.44
CA PHE A 163 -1.76 -4.99 -4.30
C PHE A 163 -2.62 -3.75 -4.54
N ILE A 164 -3.61 -3.50 -3.69
CA ILE A 164 -4.62 -2.44 -3.86
C ILE A 164 -4.53 -1.50 -2.66
N GLY A 165 -4.24 -0.22 -2.92
CA GLY A 165 -4.18 0.77 -1.84
C GLY A 165 -3.36 2.00 -2.20
N ASP A 166 -2.65 2.52 -1.20
CA ASP A 166 -1.90 3.77 -1.26
C ASP A 166 -0.39 3.59 -1.53
N SER A 167 0.40 4.60 -1.15
CA SER A 167 1.86 4.59 -1.32
C SER A 167 2.59 3.60 -0.41
N ILE A 168 2.01 3.19 0.72
CA ILE A 168 2.56 2.10 1.53
C ILE A 168 2.35 0.76 0.83
N MET A 169 1.24 0.61 0.12
CA MET A 169 1.01 -0.57 -0.71
C MET A 169 2.04 -0.67 -1.85
N ARG A 170 2.35 0.46 -2.51
CA ARG A 170 3.47 0.56 -3.46
C ARG A 170 4.81 0.18 -2.83
N ASN A 171 5.07 0.66 -1.61
CA ASN A 171 6.31 0.36 -0.88
C ASN A 171 6.47 -1.15 -0.63
N HIS A 172 5.38 -1.84 -0.30
CA HIS A 172 5.35 -3.30 -0.12
C HIS A 172 5.64 -4.04 -1.43
N VAL A 173 5.02 -3.65 -2.54
CA VAL A 173 5.30 -4.21 -3.87
C VAL A 173 6.76 -4.05 -4.26
N GLN A 174 7.36 -2.88 -4.02
CA GLN A 174 8.77 -2.64 -4.33
C GLN A 174 9.69 -3.60 -3.56
N SER A 175 9.44 -3.82 -2.26
CA SER A 175 10.17 -4.80 -1.46
C SER A 175 10.04 -6.21 -2.02
N LEU A 176 8.82 -6.67 -2.31
CA LEU A 176 8.58 -7.99 -2.90
C LEU A 176 9.36 -8.15 -4.21
N LEU A 177 9.25 -7.18 -5.13
CA LEU A 177 9.95 -7.23 -6.42
C LEU A 177 11.47 -7.29 -6.24
N CYS A 178 12.02 -6.59 -5.24
CA CYS A 178 13.44 -6.68 -4.90
C CYS A 178 13.84 -8.06 -4.39
N MET A 179 13.06 -8.68 -3.52
CA MET A 179 13.34 -10.03 -3.03
C MET A 179 13.25 -11.08 -4.14
N LEU A 180 12.24 -10.97 -5.00
CA LEU A 180 12.05 -11.88 -6.15
C LEU A 180 13.14 -11.73 -7.21
N SER A 181 13.75 -10.55 -7.33
CA SER A 181 14.84 -10.30 -8.30
C SER A 181 16.07 -11.19 -8.11
N LYS A 182 16.18 -11.87 -6.96
CA LYS A 182 17.21 -12.90 -6.69
C LYS A 182 17.04 -14.17 -7.49
N VAL A 183 15.84 -14.42 -8.00
CA VAL A 183 15.53 -15.58 -8.84
C VAL A 183 15.22 -15.15 -10.26
N GLU A 184 14.34 -14.17 -10.44
CA GLU A 184 13.99 -13.63 -11.74
C GLU A 184 13.64 -12.14 -11.61
N LYS A 185 14.18 -11.30 -12.50
CA LYS A 185 13.80 -9.88 -12.54
C LYS A 185 12.43 -9.75 -13.19
N ALA A 186 11.55 -8.99 -12.55
CA ALA A 186 10.22 -8.74 -13.07
C ALA A 186 10.30 -7.86 -14.33
N VAL A 187 9.50 -8.20 -15.34
CA VAL A 187 9.34 -7.40 -16.55
C VAL A 187 8.13 -6.49 -16.34
N ASP A 188 8.32 -5.18 -16.43
CA ASP A 188 7.21 -4.23 -16.46
C ASP A 188 6.46 -4.38 -17.79
N ILE A 189 5.19 -4.78 -17.72
CA ILE A 189 4.34 -5.03 -18.90
C ILE A 189 3.23 -4.01 -19.04
N TYR A 190 3.01 -3.15 -18.04
CA TYR A 190 2.03 -2.09 -18.07
C TYR A 190 2.30 -1.06 -16.97
N HIS A 191 2.17 0.20 -17.32
CA HIS A 191 1.98 1.29 -16.38
C HIS A 191 1.04 2.33 -16.99
N ASP A 192 0.33 3.09 -16.15
CA ASP A 192 -0.31 4.33 -16.58
C ASP A 192 0.72 5.47 -16.71
N GLU A 193 0.30 6.61 -17.28
CA GLU A 193 1.19 7.75 -17.55
C GLU A 193 1.91 8.24 -16.28
N ALA A 194 1.18 8.28 -15.16
CA ALA A 194 1.70 8.71 -13.86
C ALA A 194 2.43 7.59 -13.09
N TYR A 195 2.57 6.38 -13.65
CA TYR A 195 3.13 5.20 -12.98
C TYR A 195 2.45 4.85 -11.65
N ARG A 196 1.21 5.31 -11.45
CA ARG A 196 0.40 5.04 -10.27
C ARG A 196 -0.07 3.60 -10.29
N ASN A 197 -0.51 3.12 -11.45
CA ASN A 197 -0.93 1.76 -11.69
C ASN A 197 0.12 1.02 -12.49
N ARG A 198 0.51 -0.18 -12.07
CA ARG A 198 1.58 -0.94 -12.71
C ARG A 198 1.30 -2.43 -12.71
N ARG A 199 1.85 -3.16 -13.68
CA ARG A 199 1.81 -4.62 -13.73
C ARG A 199 3.14 -5.17 -14.19
N TRP A 200 3.64 -6.13 -13.44
CA TRP A 200 4.85 -6.86 -13.75
C TRP A 200 4.56 -8.33 -14.03
N SER A 201 5.41 -8.93 -14.87
CA SER A 201 5.39 -10.37 -15.17
C SER A 201 6.70 -11.02 -14.78
N PHE A 202 6.62 -12.26 -14.31
CA PHE A 202 7.72 -13.21 -14.17
C PHE A 202 7.50 -14.31 -15.23
N PRO A 203 8.03 -14.15 -16.45
CA PRO A 203 7.70 -15.01 -17.59
C PRO A 203 7.95 -16.49 -17.33
N SER A 204 9.03 -16.84 -16.63
CA SER A 204 9.40 -18.24 -16.35
C SER A 204 8.38 -18.95 -15.45
N TYR A 205 7.60 -18.18 -14.69
CA TYR A 205 6.54 -18.67 -13.81
C TYR A 205 5.14 -18.41 -14.36
N LYS A 206 4.98 -17.65 -15.44
CA LYS A 206 3.68 -17.14 -15.91
C LYS A 206 2.90 -16.47 -14.76
N PHE A 207 3.64 -15.79 -13.89
CA PHE A 207 3.10 -15.10 -12.73
C PHE A 207 3.03 -13.60 -13.01
N THR A 208 1.97 -12.94 -12.57
CA THR A 208 1.83 -11.48 -12.68
C THR A 208 1.53 -10.84 -11.33
N VAL A 209 2.16 -9.71 -11.06
CA VAL A 209 1.89 -8.83 -9.91
C VAL A 209 1.34 -7.51 -10.44
N SER A 210 0.21 -7.04 -9.91
CA SER A 210 -0.34 -5.71 -10.24
C SER A 210 -0.35 -4.80 -8.99
N LEU A 211 -0.09 -3.52 -9.19
CA LEU A 211 -0.34 -2.46 -8.23
C LEU A 211 -1.50 -1.60 -8.74
N PHE A 212 -2.57 -1.51 -7.96
CA PHE A 212 -3.69 -0.62 -8.20
C PHE A 212 -3.64 0.54 -7.20
N TRP A 213 -3.45 1.75 -7.72
CA TRP A 213 -3.48 2.97 -6.94
C TRP A 213 -4.92 3.34 -6.62
N SER A 214 -5.34 3.06 -5.39
CA SER A 214 -6.65 3.39 -4.87
C SER A 214 -6.52 3.75 -3.38
N PRO A 215 -5.98 4.94 -3.07
CA PRO A 215 -5.59 5.29 -1.70
C PRO A 215 -6.77 5.35 -0.72
N PHE A 216 -7.98 5.60 -1.23
CA PHE A 216 -9.22 5.55 -0.46
C PHE A 216 -10.03 4.27 -0.67
N LEU A 217 -9.59 3.37 -1.56
CA LEU A 217 -10.31 2.16 -2.00
C LEU A 217 -11.66 2.40 -2.69
N THR A 218 -12.28 3.55 -2.46
CA THR A 218 -13.51 4.05 -3.07
C THR A 218 -13.21 5.10 -4.14
N LYS A 219 -14.22 5.42 -4.94
CA LYS A 219 -14.11 6.45 -5.98
C LYS A 219 -13.79 7.80 -5.33
N ALA A 220 -12.68 8.38 -5.75
CA ALA A 220 -12.19 9.64 -5.25
C ALA A 220 -11.73 10.55 -6.40
N HIS A 221 -12.11 11.83 -6.33
CA HIS A 221 -11.50 12.87 -7.15
C HIS A 221 -10.47 13.62 -6.31
N THR A 222 -9.20 13.47 -6.69
CA THR A 222 -8.06 14.09 -6.02
C THR A 222 -7.53 15.25 -6.85
N PHE A 223 -7.23 16.37 -6.20
CA PHE A 223 -6.75 17.61 -6.84
C PHE A 223 -5.30 17.93 -6.45
N GLU A 224 -4.54 16.89 -6.10
CA GLU A 224 -3.17 16.95 -5.57
C GLU A 224 -2.15 16.49 -6.62
N ASP A 225 -1.08 17.26 -6.79
CA ASP A 225 0.06 16.90 -7.63
C ASP A 225 1.02 15.92 -6.92
N ASP A 226 2.05 15.43 -7.63
CA ASP A 226 3.00 14.46 -7.06
C ASP A 226 3.90 15.05 -5.95
N ASN A 227 3.91 16.37 -5.77
CA ASN A 227 4.61 17.06 -4.68
C ASN A 227 3.72 17.26 -3.44
N GLY A 228 2.46 16.81 -3.50
CA GLY A 228 1.49 16.98 -2.42
C GLY A 228 0.81 18.35 -2.41
N VAL A 229 0.94 19.14 -3.47
CA VAL A 229 0.28 20.45 -3.59
C VAL A 229 -1.15 20.24 -4.06
N SER A 230 -2.11 20.57 -3.19
CA SER A 230 -3.53 20.43 -3.50
C SER A 230 -4.15 21.74 -3.99
N THR A 231 -4.95 21.65 -5.06
CA THR A 231 -5.74 22.76 -5.61
C THR A 231 -7.21 22.75 -5.15
N GLY A 232 -7.63 21.73 -4.40
CA GLY A 232 -9.02 21.58 -3.95
C GLY A 232 -9.21 20.49 -2.88
N LEU A 233 -10.41 20.45 -2.29
CA LEU A 233 -10.77 19.38 -1.37
C LEU A 233 -11.02 18.08 -2.14
N ILE A 234 -10.55 16.97 -1.60
CA ILE A 234 -10.82 15.64 -2.15
C ILE A 234 -12.33 15.41 -2.15
N GLN A 235 -12.88 14.85 -3.23
CA GLN A 235 -14.28 14.43 -3.26
C GLN A 235 -14.32 12.91 -3.20
N LEU A 236 -14.85 12.38 -2.10
CA LEU A 236 -14.86 10.96 -1.80
C LEU A 236 -16.28 10.43 -1.86
N HIS A 237 -16.54 9.49 -2.76
CA HIS A 237 -17.82 8.78 -2.85
C HIS A 237 -17.75 7.55 -1.95
N LEU A 238 -18.56 7.51 -0.90
CA LEU A 238 -18.50 6.45 0.13
C LEU A 238 -19.33 5.22 -0.24
N ASP A 239 -20.26 5.37 -1.19
CA ASP A 239 -21.16 4.36 -1.73
C ASP A 239 -20.64 3.71 -3.03
N GLU A 240 -19.60 4.28 -3.64
CA GLU A 240 -19.02 3.79 -4.90
C GLU A 240 -17.58 3.31 -4.68
N LEU A 241 -17.33 2.01 -4.78
CA LEU A 241 -15.97 1.48 -4.79
C LEU A 241 -15.21 1.90 -6.07
N ASP A 242 -13.89 2.00 -5.99
CA ASP A 242 -13.08 2.34 -7.16
C ASP A 242 -13.17 1.23 -8.23
N THR A 243 -13.65 1.61 -9.40
CA THR A 243 -13.89 0.68 -10.52
C THR A 243 -12.61 0.06 -11.07
N LEU A 244 -11.45 0.67 -10.80
CA LEU A 244 -10.16 0.24 -11.33
C LEU A 244 -9.77 -1.16 -10.86
N TRP A 245 -9.93 -1.43 -9.56
CA TRP A 245 -9.61 -2.72 -8.97
C TRP A 245 -10.83 -3.65 -8.90
N THR A 246 -12.03 -3.11 -8.65
CA THR A 246 -13.25 -3.94 -8.51
C THR A 246 -13.62 -4.66 -9.81
N LYS A 247 -13.38 -4.06 -10.98
CA LYS A 247 -13.58 -4.74 -12.28
C LYS A 247 -12.56 -5.84 -12.56
N GLN A 248 -11.46 -5.88 -11.82
CA GLN A 248 -10.35 -6.80 -12.05
C GLN A 248 -10.31 -7.93 -11.01
N ILE A 249 -10.92 -7.77 -9.84
CA ILE A 249 -10.75 -8.69 -8.71
C ILE A 249 -11.08 -10.15 -9.06
N GLU A 250 -12.10 -10.38 -9.88
CA GLU A 250 -12.52 -11.74 -10.28
C GLU A 250 -11.46 -12.43 -11.16
N ASN A 251 -10.59 -11.66 -11.82
CA ASN A 251 -9.48 -12.20 -12.63
C ASN A 251 -8.21 -12.44 -11.81
N LEU A 252 -8.24 -12.17 -10.51
CA LEU A 252 -7.11 -12.35 -9.60
C LEU A 252 -7.21 -13.68 -8.87
N ASP A 253 -6.06 -14.22 -8.47
CA ASP A 253 -5.97 -15.37 -7.58
C ASP A 253 -5.66 -14.93 -6.15
N TYR A 254 -4.84 -13.89 -5.99
CA TYR A 254 -4.43 -13.33 -4.70
C TYR A 254 -4.58 -11.82 -4.67
N VAL A 255 -5.06 -11.29 -3.55
CA VAL A 255 -5.22 -9.84 -3.34
C VAL A 255 -4.65 -9.46 -1.99
N ILE A 256 -3.93 -8.36 -1.95
CA ILE A 256 -3.61 -7.65 -0.71
C ILE A 256 -4.24 -6.28 -0.82
N VAL A 257 -5.10 -5.93 0.12
CA VAL A 257 -5.83 -4.66 0.14
C VAL A 257 -5.61 -3.95 1.47
N ALA A 258 -5.32 -2.65 1.42
CA ALA A 258 -5.14 -1.82 2.60
C ALA A 258 -5.52 -0.36 2.31
N GLY A 259 -6.12 0.28 3.31
CA GLY A 259 -6.29 1.73 3.38
C GLY A 259 -5.44 2.30 4.51
N GLY A 260 -5.53 3.61 4.73
CA GLY A 260 -4.78 4.24 5.82
C GLY A 260 -4.80 5.76 5.77
N LYS A 261 -3.62 6.36 5.96
CA LYS A 261 -3.42 7.79 6.27
C LYS A 261 -4.03 8.78 5.28
N TRP A 262 -4.36 8.35 4.05
CA TRP A 262 -5.07 9.19 3.09
C TRP A 262 -6.45 9.65 3.58
N PHE A 263 -7.15 8.86 4.40
CA PHE A 263 -8.44 9.23 5.00
C PHE A 263 -8.38 10.40 5.97
N LEU A 264 -7.17 10.77 6.43
CA LEU A 264 -6.94 11.93 7.30
C LEU A 264 -6.85 13.25 6.53
N LYS A 265 -6.81 13.21 5.19
CA LYS A 265 -6.79 14.42 4.36
C LYS A 265 -8.18 15.07 4.36
N SER A 266 -8.19 16.40 4.25
CA SER A 266 -9.44 17.16 4.10
C SER A 266 -10.23 16.71 2.87
N ALA A 267 -11.49 16.33 3.07
CA ALA A 267 -12.31 15.73 2.03
C ALA A 267 -13.80 16.06 2.21
N LEU A 268 -14.51 16.18 1.09
CA LEU A 268 -15.97 16.22 0.98
C LEU A 268 -16.48 14.80 0.73
N TYR A 269 -17.58 14.44 1.39
CA TYR A 269 -18.15 13.10 1.32
C TYR A 269 -19.45 13.11 0.55
N TYR A 270 -19.54 12.21 -0.42
CA TYR A 270 -20.69 12.03 -1.29
C TYR A 270 -21.29 10.63 -1.10
N GLU A 271 -22.61 10.56 -1.09
CA GLU A 271 -23.39 9.33 -1.26
C GLU A 271 -24.50 9.61 -2.29
N ASN A 272 -24.70 8.73 -3.26
CA ASN A 272 -25.64 8.91 -4.38
C ASN A 272 -25.46 10.28 -5.07
N ASN A 273 -24.21 10.69 -5.30
CA ASN A 273 -23.82 12.00 -5.83
C ASN A 273 -24.33 13.22 -5.02
N THR A 274 -24.74 13.02 -3.77
CA THR A 274 -25.20 14.07 -2.86
C THR A 274 -24.16 14.30 -1.77
N LEU A 275 -23.82 15.57 -1.50
CA LEU A 275 -22.91 15.92 -0.42
C LEU A 275 -23.56 15.61 0.94
N VAL A 276 -22.99 14.65 1.68
CA VAL A 276 -23.50 14.23 3.01
C VAL A 276 -22.72 14.83 4.16
N GLY A 277 -21.49 15.29 3.93
CA GLY A 277 -20.66 15.93 4.94
C GLY A 277 -19.22 16.05 4.51
N CYS A 278 -18.31 16.24 5.46
CA CYS A 278 -16.90 16.37 5.17
C CYS A 278 -16.00 16.01 6.37
N HIS A 279 -14.69 16.00 6.12
CA HIS A 279 -13.65 16.08 7.13
C HIS A 279 -12.75 17.28 6.84
N ASN A 280 -12.55 18.11 7.86
CA ASN A 280 -11.63 19.25 7.85
C ASN A 280 -11.80 20.19 6.63
N CYS A 281 -13.05 20.43 6.22
CA CYS A 281 -13.37 21.25 5.03
C CYS A 281 -13.50 22.75 5.29
N HIS A 282 -13.28 23.21 6.54
CA HIS A 282 -13.35 24.61 6.99
C HIS A 282 -14.58 25.41 6.48
N ASN A 283 -15.69 24.72 6.26
CA ASN A 283 -16.95 25.31 5.81
C ASN A 283 -18.04 24.98 6.84
N ALA A 284 -18.55 26.02 7.53
CA ALA A 284 -19.55 25.88 8.58
C ALA A 284 -20.91 25.37 8.08
N ASN A 285 -21.19 25.46 6.78
CA ASN A 285 -22.45 24.99 6.19
C ASN A 285 -22.43 23.49 5.86
N ILE A 286 -21.29 22.81 6.05
CA ILE A 286 -21.15 21.38 5.76
C ILE A 286 -20.88 20.64 7.06
N THR A 287 -21.69 19.61 7.32
CA THR A 287 -21.56 18.74 8.51
C THR A 287 -20.18 18.09 8.58
N GLN A 288 -19.48 18.28 9.70
CA GLN A 288 -18.22 17.60 9.98
C GLN A 288 -18.51 16.17 10.45
N LEU A 289 -18.40 15.21 9.55
CA LEU A 289 -18.57 13.78 9.86
C LEU A 289 -17.27 13.14 10.38
N GLY A 290 -16.12 13.76 10.10
CA GLY A 290 -14.81 13.27 10.52
C GLY A 290 -14.25 12.16 9.63
N PHE A 291 -12.96 11.84 9.80
CA PHE A 291 -12.30 10.79 9.00
C PHE A 291 -12.85 9.40 9.33
N GLN A 292 -13.16 9.13 10.62
CA GLN A 292 -13.60 7.81 11.09
C GLN A 292 -14.89 7.36 10.39
N TYR A 293 -15.82 8.28 10.13
CA TYR A 293 -17.06 7.99 9.41
C TYR A 293 -16.78 7.46 8.00
N ALA A 294 -15.99 8.19 7.22
CA ALA A 294 -15.63 7.80 5.87
C ALA A 294 -14.78 6.53 5.85
N TYR A 295 -13.84 6.40 6.79
CA TYR A 295 -12.97 5.24 6.88
C TYR A 295 -13.76 3.97 7.15
N ARG A 296 -14.65 3.99 8.14
CA ARG A 296 -15.51 2.83 8.46
C ARG A 296 -16.40 2.44 7.29
N LYS A 297 -17.03 3.42 6.64
CA LYS A 297 -17.86 3.18 5.45
C LYS A 297 -17.06 2.52 4.33
N ALA A 298 -15.87 3.04 4.02
CA ALA A 298 -15.01 2.50 2.98
C ALA A 298 -14.56 1.07 3.29
N ILE A 299 -14.04 0.80 4.50
CA ILE A 299 -13.60 -0.54 4.89
C ILE A 299 -14.77 -1.53 4.87
N ASN A 300 -15.95 -1.13 5.39
CA ASN A 300 -17.16 -1.96 5.33
C ASN A 300 -17.53 -2.32 3.89
N SER A 301 -17.59 -1.34 2.99
CA SER A 301 -17.93 -1.54 1.58
C SER A 301 -16.92 -2.43 0.86
N VAL A 302 -15.62 -2.24 1.11
CA VAL A 302 -14.54 -3.04 0.52
C VAL A 302 -14.65 -4.50 0.95
N LEU A 303 -14.78 -4.76 2.25
CA LEU A 303 -14.86 -6.11 2.77
C LEU A 303 -16.15 -6.80 2.29
N LYS A 304 -17.31 -6.11 2.33
CA LYS A 304 -18.56 -6.63 1.78
C LYS A 304 -18.45 -7.01 0.31
N PHE A 305 -17.80 -6.17 -0.49
CA PHE A 305 -17.59 -6.46 -1.90
C PHE A 305 -16.71 -7.70 -2.12
N ILE A 306 -15.63 -7.86 -1.35
CA ILE A 306 -14.74 -9.02 -1.43
C ILE A 306 -15.49 -10.31 -1.07
N ILE A 307 -16.25 -10.32 0.02
CA ILE A 307 -16.97 -11.52 0.47
C ILE A 307 -18.12 -11.92 -0.46
N CYS A 308 -18.72 -10.95 -1.16
CA CYS A 308 -19.80 -11.15 -2.12
C CYS A 308 -19.29 -11.43 -3.55
N SER A 309 -17.97 -11.38 -3.80
CA SER A 309 -17.42 -11.60 -5.13
C SER A 309 -17.65 -13.04 -5.61
N LYS A 310 -17.97 -13.21 -6.91
CA LYS A 310 -18.30 -14.52 -7.49
C LYS A 310 -17.10 -15.45 -7.54
N LYS A 311 -15.95 -14.92 -7.96
CA LYS A 311 -14.67 -15.63 -7.91
C LYS A 311 -13.87 -15.12 -6.71
N LYS A 312 -13.68 -16.00 -5.73
CA LYS A 312 -12.98 -15.66 -4.48
C LYS A 312 -11.48 -15.74 -4.70
N ALA A 313 -10.85 -14.59 -4.91
CA ALA A 313 -9.42 -14.46 -4.74
C ALA A 313 -9.08 -14.60 -3.26
N PHE A 314 -7.97 -15.27 -2.93
CA PHE A 314 -7.47 -15.30 -1.57
C PHE A 314 -6.98 -13.91 -1.20
N THR A 315 -7.64 -13.29 -0.22
CA THR A 315 -7.49 -11.88 0.10
C THR A 315 -6.87 -11.69 1.47
N LEU A 316 -5.78 -10.94 1.52
CA LEU A 316 -5.17 -10.43 2.74
C LEU A 316 -5.63 -8.98 2.93
N PHE A 317 -6.39 -8.72 3.99
CA PHE A 317 -6.68 -7.36 4.42
C PHE A 317 -5.57 -6.92 5.38
N ARG A 318 -4.69 -6.04 4.92
CA ARG A 318 -3.58 -5.53 5.74
C ARG A 318 -4.04 -4.30 6.51
N THR A 319 -3.87 -4.33 7.83
CA THR A 319 -4.15 -3.19 8.69
C THR A 319 -3.23 -2.01 8.36
N LEU A 320 -3.61 -0.83 8.82
CA LEU A 320 -2.80 0.37 8.71
C LEU A 320 -1.42 0.16 9.35
N VAL A 321 -0.46 0.95 8.89
CA VAL A 321 0.85 1.04 9.52
C VAL A 321 1.05 2.47 10.01
N PRO A 322 1.61 2.65 11.23
CA PRO A 322 1.78 3.96 11.82
C PRO A 322 2.90 4.73 11.11
N ASP A 323 2.79 6.05 11.14
CA ASP A 323 3.94 6.93 10.98
C ASP A 323 4.61 7.17 12.35
N HIS A 324 5.83 7.68 12.33
CA HIS A 324 6.61 7.97 13.55
C HIS A 324 7.10 9.41 13.57
N PHE A 325 6.24 10.38 13.25
CA PHE A 325 6.60 11.78 13.41
C PHE A 325 6.71 12.13 14.90
N GLU A 326 7.86 12.66 15.31
CA GLU A 326 8.09 13.26 16.62
C GLU A 326 8.22 14.78 16.49
N ASN A 327 7.75 15.51 17.51
CA ASN A 327 7.84 16.98 17.63
C ASN A 327 7.22 17.77 16.47
N GLY A 328 6.12 17.27 15.92
CA GLY A 328 5.36 17.89 14.85
C GLY A 328 4.85 16.83 13.88
N GLU A 329 4.20 17.30 12.82
CA GLU A 329 3.59 16.50 11.76
C GLU A 329 4.42 16.59 10.47
N TRP A 330 4.02 15.81 9.47
CA TRP A 330 4.63 15.81 8.13
C TRP A 330 4.75 17.20 7.49
N ASN A 331 3.83 18.13 7.80
CA ASN A 331 3.80 19.50 7.27
C ASN A 331 4.29 20.56 8.26
N THR A 332 4.31 20.29 9.57
CA THR A 332 4.72 21.28 10.59
C THR A 332 6.18 21.14 11.03
N GLY A 333 6.91 20.15 10.50
CA GLY A 333 8.34 19.98 10.74
C GLY A 333 8.71 18.85 11.68
N GLY A 334 7.81 17.87 11.86
CA GLY A 334 8.10 16.64 12.58
C GLY A 334 9.27 15.86 11.95
N TYR A 335 9.87 14.98 12.73
CA TYR A 335 11.04 14.18 12.33
C TYR A 335 11.02 12.78 12.95
N CYS A 336 11.84 11.88 12.40
CA CYS A 336 11.99 10.48 12.83
C CYS A 336 13.45 10.08 12.70
N ASN A 337 14.26 10.45 13.70
CA ASN A 337 15.72 10.21 13.70
C ASN A 337 16.15 9.08 14.64
N ARG A 338 15.21 8.24 15.08
CA ARG A 338 15.50 7.02 15.84
C ARG A 338 16.32 6.08 14.96
N THR A 339 17.25 5.34 15.57
CA THR A 339 18.17 4.43 14.87
C THR A 339 18.08 2.99 15.37
N ARG A 340 17.16 2.71 16.31
CA ARG A 340 16.87 1.37 16.81
C ARG A 340 15.37 1.12 16.87
N PRO A 341 14.93 -0.14 16.77
CA PRO A 341 13.56 -0.53 17.09
C PRO A 341 13.20 -0.17 18.53
N PHE A 342 11.90 0.00 18.75
CA PHE A 342 11.31 -0.08 20.08
C PHE A 342 11.16 -1.53 20.52
N LYS A 343 11.23 -1.76 21.83
CA LYS A 343 10.72 -2.97 22.47
C LYS A 343 9.25 -2.80 22.81
N GLU A 344 8.55 -3.90 23.02
CA GLU A 344 7.19 -3.88 23.56
C GLU A 344 7.14 -3.04 24.86
N GLY A 345 6.17 -2.14 24.94
CA GLY A 345 6.02 -1.20 26.07
C GLY A 345 6.89 0.07 26.00
N GLU A 346 7.80 0.22 25.03
CA GLU A 346 8.56 1.48 24.85
C GLU A 346 7.78 2.56 24.07
N ILE A 347 6.68 2.18 23.41
CA ILE A 347 5.82 3.07 22.62
C ILE A 347 4.36 2.64 22.75
N GLU A 348 3.47 3.63 22.78
CA GLU A 348 2.03 3.45 22.66
C GLU A 348 1.56 3.86 21.27
N ILE A 349 0.53 3.21 20.77
CA ILE A 349 -0.12 3.61 19.53
C ILE A 349 -0.79 4.97 19.74
N ASN A 350 -0.64 5.91 18.79
CA ASN A 350 -1.32 7.19 18.91
C ASN A 350 -2.84 7.05 18.70
N ASP A 351 -3.62 7.97 19.25
CA ASP A 351 -5.09 7.94 19.23
C ASP A 351 -5.67 7.78 17.81
N THR A 352 -5.07 8.43 16.81
CA THR A 352 -5.58 8.37 15.43
C THR A 352 -5.40 6.98 14.83
N ASP A 353 -4.20 6.39 14.99
CA ASP A 353 -3.90 5.04 14.52
C ASP A 353 -4.66 3.99 15.32
N GLU A 354 -4.91 4.21 16.61
CA GLU A 354 -5.75 3.33 17.42
C GLU A 354 -7.20 3.34 16.93
N ILE A 355 -7.78 4.52 16.67
CA ILE A 355 -9.14 4.66 16.12
C ILE A 355 -9.24 3.93 14.78
N MET A 356 -8.28 4.15 13.88
CA MET A 356 -8.29 3.52 12.57
C MET A 356 -8.11 2.01 12.66
N ARG A 357 -7.17 1.49 13.47
CA ARG A 357 -6.96 0.05 13.65
C ARG A 357 -8.20 -0.61 14.26
N ARG A 358 -8.84 0.04 15.22
CA ARG A 358 -10.09 -0.45 15.81
C ARG A 358 -11.20 -0.56 14.76
N VAL A 359 -11.37 0.44 13.89
CA VAL A 359 -12.31 0.37 12.76
C VAL A 359 -11.99 -0.83 11.87
N GLU A 360 -10.72 -1.00 11.49
CA GLU A 360 -10.27 -2.13 10.64
C GLU A 360 -10.61 -3.49 11.26
N LEU A 361 -10.31 -3.67 12.55
CA LEU A 361 -10.55 -4.91 13.27
C LEU A 361 -12.05 -5.20 13.43
N GLU A 362 -12.85 -4.20 13.81
CA GLU A 362 -14.30 -4.35 13.96
C GLU A 362 -14.99 -4.68 12.62
N GLU A 363 -14.64 -3.97 11.54
CA GLU A 363 -15.21 -4.24 10.21
C GLU A 363 -14.75 -5.59 9.65
N PHE A 364 -13.49 -5.98 9.90
CA PHE A 364 -12.99 -7.31 9.55
C PHE A 364 -13.73 -8.42 10.30
N GLN A 365 -13.92 -8.28 11.61
CA GLN A 365 -14.66 -9.25 12.42
C GLN A 365 -16.12 -9.37 11.98
N SER A 366 -16.76 -8.23 11.66
CA SER A 366 -18.12 -8.19 11.11
C SER A 366 -18.22 -8.95 9.78
N ALA A 367 -17.30 -8.68 8.84
CA ALA A 367 -17.26 -9.39 7.57
C ALA A 367 -16.97 -10.90 7.75
N ALA A 368 -16.04 -11.26 8.64
CA ALA A 368 -15.71 -12.65 8.93
C ALA A 368 -16.91 -13.42 9.52
N ALA A 369 -17.72 -12.78 10.37
CA ALA A 369 -18.94 -13.35 10.92
C ALA A 369 -20.03 -13.58 9.85
N GLU A 370 -20.14 -12.67 8.88
CA GLU A 370 -21.13 -12.76 7.78
C GLU A 370 -20.82 -13.91 6.81
N ILE A 371 -19.54 -14.17 6.52
CA ILE A 371 -19.10 -15.23 5.60
C ILE A 371 -19.46 -16.65 6.12
N GLY A 372 -19.46 -16.84 7.44
CA GLY A 372 -19.58 -18.15 8.08
C GLY A 372 -18.37 -19.07 7.88
N SER A 373 -18.33 -20.21 8.58
CA SER A 373 -17.17 -21.13 8.60
C SER A 373 -16.87 -21.82 7.27
N ALA A 374 -17.85 -21.97 6.37
CA ALA A 374 -17.68 -22.68 5.10
C ALA A 374 -16.96 -21.87 4.01
N ASN A 375 -16.85 -20.55 4.19
CA ASN A 375 -16.27 -19.62 3.20
C ASN A 375 -15.13 -18.76 3.77
N SER A 376 -14.77 -18.94 5.04
CA SER A 376 -13.76 -18.14 5.76
C SER A 376 -12.34 -18.29 5.25
N MET A 377 -12.10 -19.18 4.28
CA MET A 377 -10.76 -19.50 3.77
C MET A 377 -10.18 -18.47 2.80
N ASN A 378 -10.97 -17.50 2.30
CA ASN A 378 -10.51 -16.58 1.25
C ASN A 378 -10.30 -15.12 1.72
N LEU A 379 -10.45 -14.84 3.02
CA LEU A 379 -10.21 -13.53 3.60
C LEU A 379 -9.47 -13.68 4.93
N GLU A 380 -8.22 -13.23 5.01
CA GLU A 380 -7.41 -13.25 6.22
C GLU A 380 -6.96 -11.85 6.63
N LEU A 381 -6.86 -11.65 7.94
CA LEU A 381 -6.32 -10.43 8.53
C LEU A 381 -4.79 -10.49 8.51
N PHE A 382 -4.18 -9.52 7.86
CA PHE A 382 -2.74 -9.26 7.93
C PHE A 382 -2.51 -8.08 8.89
N ASP A 383 -2.43 -8.35 10.19
CA ASP A 383 -2.24 -7.32 11.22
C ASP A 383 -0.77 -6.85 11.28
N ALA A 384 -0.44 -5.89 10.42
CA ALA A 384 0.91 -5.33 10.31
C ALA A 384 1.16 -4.16 11.27
N THR A 385 0.15 -3.72 12.04
CA THR A 385 0.23 -2.44 12.76
C THR A 385 1.26 -2.48 13.89
N LEU A 386 1.16 -3.45 14.79
CA LEU A 386 1.99 -3.49 16.00
C LEU A 386 3.47 -3.76 15.69
N LEU A 387 3.76 -4.72 14.81
CA LEU A 387 5.14 -4.99 14.41
C LEU A 387 5.77 -3.79 13.68
N SER A 388 4.98 -2.98 12.98
CA SER A 388 5.45 -1.77 12.32
C SER A 388 5.62 -0.59 13.29
N LEU A 389 4.76 -0.48 14.32
CA LEU A 389 4.88 0.50 15.41
C LEU A 389 6.23 0.39 16.14
N LEU A 390 6.81 -0.80 16.19
CA LEU A 390 8.09 -1.01 16.85
C LEU A 390 9.29 -0.58 16.00
N ARG A 391 9.09 0.01 14.81
CA ARG A 391 10.16 0.28 13.82
C ARG A 391 10.33 1.75 13.44
N PRO A 392 10.46 2.68 14.41
CA PRO A 392 10.68 4.09 14.09
C PRO A 392 11.99 4.32 13.32
N ASP A 393 12.94 3.39 13.41
CA ASP A 393 14.25 3.41 12.77
C ASP A 393 14.21 3.14 11.26
N GLY A 394 13.12 2.57 10.76
CA GLY A 394 13.02 2.13 9.37
C GLY A 394 12.61 3.19 8.35
N HIS A 395 12.31 4.41 8.79
CA HIS A 395 11.80 5.48 7.93
C HIS A 395 12.93 6.21 7.18
N PRO A 396 12.68 6.74 5.97
CA PRO A 396 13.66 7.56 5.25
C PRO A 396 14.05 8.85 5.98
N GLY A 397 13.12 9.48 6.70
CA GLY A 397 13.33 10.80 7.28
C GLY A 397 13.79 11.80 6.21
N VAL A 398 14.88 12.52 6.47
CA VAL A 398 15.51 13.42 5.49
C VAL A 398 16.06 12.71 4.25
N TYR A 399 16.38 11.41 4.37
CA TYR A 399 16.95 10.59 3.31
C TYR A 399 15.90 10.09 2.31
N ARG A 400 14.69 10.66 2.33
CA ARG A 400 13.80 10.69 1.15
C ARG A 400 14.44 11.42 -0.03
N GLN A 401 15.27 12.42 0.26
CA GLN A 401 15.93 13.23 -0.78
C GLN A 401 17.37 12.76 -0.99
N PHE A 402 17.88 12.86 -2.21
CA PHE A 402 19.25 12.46 -2.53
C PHE A 402 20.27 13.37 -1.84
N HIS A 403 21.12 12.80 -0.97
CA HIS A 403 22.16 13.47 -0.18
C HIS A 403 21.69 14.80 0.44
N PRO A 404 20.74 14.77 1.40
CA PRO A 404 20.10 15.97 1.93
C PRO A 404 21.11 16.94 2.58
N ASN A 405 22.21 16.41 3.13
CA ASN A 405 23.27 17.18 3.78
C ASN A 405 24.29 17.80 2.81
N ALA A 406 24.29 17.40 1.53
CA ALA A 406 25.24 17.89 0.51
C ALA A 406 24.67 19.05 -0.33
N ARG A 407 23.52 19.61 0.06
CA ARG A 407 22.84 20.66 -0.68
C ARG A 407 23.60 21.99 -0.65
N ILE A 408 23.53 22.70 -1.79
CA ILE A 408 24.13 24.03 -1.96
C ILE A 408 23.36 25.07 -1.14
N ASP A 409 22.03 24.98 -1.13
CA ASP A 409 21.17 25.84 -0.31
C ASP A 409 20.91 25.19 1.05
N LYS A 410 21.58 25.73 2.09
CA LYS A 410 21.43 25.29 3.48
C LYS A 410 20.15 25.81 4.16
N HIS A 411 19.38 26.69 3.50
CA HIS A 411 18.17 27.29 4.04
C HIS A 411 16.89 26.62 3.55
N ALA A 412 16.96 25.75 2.54
CA ALA A 412 15.81 24.99 2.06
C ALA A 412 15.33 23.98 3.11
N LYS A 413 14.05 24.06 3.51
CA LYS A 413 13.43 23.12 4.44
C LYS A 413 13.43 21.71 3.85
N ILE A 414 14.07 20.76 4.54
CA ILE A 414 14.06 19.36 4.14
C ILE A 414 12.79 18.71 4.69
N GLN A 415 12.00 18.09 3.80
CA GLN A 415 10.82 17.34 4.21
C GLN A 415 11.28 15.99 4.77
N ASN A 416 10.86 15.68 6.00
CA ASN A 416 11.01 14.34 6.58
C ASN A 416 9.89 13.43 6.08
N ASP A 417 10.26 12.21 5.71
CA ASP A 417 9.31 11.13 5.44
C ASP A 417 9.36 10.12 6.59
N CYS A 418 8.38 10.20 7.50
CA CYS A 418 8.23 9.31 8.65
C CYS A 418 7.05 8.36 8.49
N LEU A 419 6.54 8.21 7.26
CA LEU A 419 5.41 7.36 6.92
C LEU A 419 5.85 6.18 6.03
N HIS A 420 6.64 6.45 4.99
CA HIS A 420 7.18 5.41 4.11
C HIS A 420 8.41 4.75 4.73
N TRP A 421 8.90 3.69 4.10
CA TRP A 421 9.93 2.84 4.67
C TRP A 421 11.13 2.74 3.72
N CYS A 422 12.33 2.79 4.30
CA CYS A 422 13.55 2.50 3.58
C CYS A 422 13.49 1.09 2.98
N LEU A 423 14.06 0.91 1.78
CA LEU A 423 14.30 -0.39 1.17
C LEU A 423 15.79 -0.58 0.88
N PRO A 424 16.40 -1.72 1.29
CA PRO A 424 15.85 -2.72 2.21
C PRO A 424 15.50 -2.13 3.60
N GLY A 425 14.62 -2.80 4.34
CA GLY A 425 14.13 -2.29 5.63
C GLY A 425 12.97 -3.10 6.22
N PRO A 426 12.19 -2.54 7.17
CA PRO A 426 11.20 -3.31 7.94
C PRO A 426 10.12 -3.99 7.11
N ILE A 427 9.74 -3.38 5.98
CA ILE A 427 8.75 -3.95 5.04
C ILE A 427 9.17 -5.33 4.52
N ASP A 428 10.47 -5.66 4.51
CA ASP A 428 10.93 -6.96 4.04
C ASP A 428 10.35 -8.10 4.91
N SER A 429 10.16 -7.87 6.21
CA SER A 429 9.48 -8.84 7.10
C SER A 429 7.98 -8.96 6.85
N TRP A 430 7.34 -8.01 6.18
CA TRP A 430 5.96 -8.19 5.72
C TRP A 430 5.88 -9.28 4.65
N ASN A 431 6.91 -9.44 3.81
CA ASN A 431 6.96 -10.53 2.83
C ASN A 431 7.17 -11.89 3.51
N ASP A 432 7.94 -11.96 4.59
CA ASP A 432 8.09 -13.17 5.41
C ASP A 432 6.69 -13.63 5.91
N LEU A 433 5.94 -12.70 6.53
CA LEU A 433 4.58 -12.94 7.03
C LEU A 433 3.62 -13.33 5.91
N MET A 434 3.62 -12.57 4.81
CA MET A 434 2.77 -12.82 3.65
C MET A 434 3.01 -14.23 3.09
N LEU A 435 4.27 -14.64 2.87
CA LEU A 435 4.55 -15.97 2.34
C LEU A 435 4.06 -17.08 3.29
N GLU A 436 4.19 -16.90 4.60
CA GLU A 436 3.69 -17.87 5.58
C GLU A 436 2.15 -17.96 5.55
N MET A 437 1.44 -16.83 5.43
CA MET A 437 -0.03 -16.81 5.28
C MET A 437 -0.47 -17.50 3.98
N LEU A 438 0.21 -17.22 2.86
CA LEU A 438 -0.07 -17.85 1.56
C LEU A 438 0.22 -19.36 1.54
N LEU A 439 1.05 -19.85 2.46
CA LEU A 439 1.31 -21.28 2.63
C LEU A 439 0.22 -21.97 3.44
N LYS A 440 -0.37 -21.28 4.42
CA LYS A 440 -1.49 -21.79 5.21
C LYS A 440 -2.75 -21.97 4.38
N ASP A 441 -3.00 -21.10 3.40
CA ASP A 441 -4.07 -21.27 2.38
C ASP A 441 -4.04 -22.63 1.66
N LYS A 442 -2.85 -23.26 1.56
CA LYS A 442 -2.67 -24.51 0.80
C LYS A 442 -2.78 -25.78 1.62
N ASN A 443 -2.88 -25.69 2.95
CA ASN A 443 -3.01 -26.84 3.86
C ASN A 443 -4.41 -26.85 4.46
#